data_AF-A0A6G3Z5G9-F1
#
_entry.id   AF-A0A6G3Z5G9-F1
#
_cell.length_a   1.000
_cell.length_b   1.000
_cell.length_c   1.000
_cell.angle_alpha   90.00
_cell.angle_beta   90.00
_cell.angle_gamma   90.00
#
_symmetry.space_group_name_H-M   'P 1'
#
loop_
_entity.id
_entity.type
_entity.pdbx_description
1 polymer ?
#
loop_
_entity_poly.entity_id
_entity_poly.type
_entity_poly.pdbx_seq_one_letter_code
_entity_poly.pdbx_strand_id
1 'polypeptide(L)'
;MQLDTQQLRQVLFPPTWALHPTTRLCPECYQAEPIHRRSWQRSDRSSCPVHHRPFLTRCPACQTALRIPSLWAIGCCERCWLSFAQMGENVCPMTEHKEA
;
A
#
# COMPACT_ATOMS: atom_id res chain seq x y z
N MET A 1 -20.15 -16.45 19.72
CA MET A 1 -19.41 -15.48 20.56
C MET A 1 -20.00 -14.11 20.29
N GLN A 2 -20.64 -13.49 21.28
CA GLN A 2 -21.30 -12.20 21.14
C GLN A 2 -20.58 -11.23 22.07
N LEU A 3 -19.98 -10.17 21.52
CA LEU A 3 -19.33 -9.12 22.28
C LEU A 3 -20.31 -7.96 22.41
N ASP A 4 -20.47 -7.43 23.63
CA ASP A 4 -21.24 -6.21 23.83
C ASP A 4 -20.48 -4.96 23.34
N THR A 5 -21.17 -3.82 23.27
CA THR A 5 -20.61 -2.56 22.76
C THR A 5 -19.45 -2.03 23.59
N GLN A 6 -19.40 -2.32 24.89
CA GLN A 6 -18.32 -1.91 25.78
C GLN A 6 -17.09 -2.82 25.59
N GLN A 7 -17.30 -4.12 25.45
CA GLN A 7 -16.27 -5.10 25.12
C GLN A 7 -15.69 -4.84 23.72
N LEU A 8 -16.54 -4.52 22.73
CA LEU A 8 -16.11 -4.10 21.39
C LEU A 8 -15.22 -2.87 21.45
N ARG A 9 -15.55 -1.86 22.25
CA ARG A 9 -14.70 -0.67 22.40
C ARG A 9 -13.33 -1.00 22.99
N GLN A 10 -13.26 -1.94 23.93
CA GLN A 10 -12.00 -2.33 24.55
C GLN A 10 -11.09 -3.13 23.61
N VAL A 11 -11.64 -3.86 22.63
CA VAL A 11 -10.85 -4.60 21.63
C VAL A 11 -10.60 -3.81 20.33
N LEU A 12 -11.46 -2.84 20.00
CA LEU A 12 -11.35 -1.99 18.80
C LEU A 12 -10.47 -0.75 19.02
N PHE A 13 -10.18 -0.37 20.27
CA PHE A 13 -9.29 0.75 20.62
C PHE A 13 -8.21 0.23 21.58
N PRO A 14 -6.93 0.02 21.14
CA PRO A 14 -6.15 0.96 20.34
C PRO A 14 -5.34 0.34 19.19
N PRO A 15 -4.94 1.18 18.21
CA PRO A 15 -3.59 1.71 18.30
C PRO A 15 -3.61 3.18 18.73
N THR A 16 -2.53 3.66 19.36
CA THR A 16 -2.32 5.07 19.75
C THR A 16 -2.25 6.04 18.56
N TRP A 17 -2.54 5.58 17.35
CA TRP A 17 -2.29 6.26 16.10
C TRP A 17 -3.44 6.04 15.13
N ALA A 18 -3.85 7.11 14.44
CA ALA A 18 -4.84 7.06 13.38
C ALA A 18 -4.32 6.29 12.16
N LEU A 19 -5.18 5.59 11.43
CA LEU A 19 -4.86 4.95 10.16
C LEU A 19 -4.97 5.96 9.01
N HIS A 20 -4.06 5.87 8.05
CA HIS A 20 -4.13 6.62 6.80
C HIS A 20 -5.34 6.11 6.01
N PRO A 21 -6.08 6.96 5.28
CA PRO A 21 -7.30 6.53 4.59
C PRO A 21 -7.04 5.73 3.31
N THR A 22 -5.91 5.94 2.64
CA THR A 22 -5.57 5.24 1.38
C THR A 22 -4.49 4.20 1.61
N THR A 23 -4.55 3.09 0.87
CA THR A 23 -3.52 2.04 0.94
C THR A 23 -2.15 2.59 0.62
N ARG A 24 -1.16 2.18 1.41
CA ARG A 24 0.23 2.62 1.27
C ARG A 24 1.15 1.45 0.98
N LEU A 25 2.20 1.69 0.22
CA LEU A 25 3.16 0.69 -0.22
C LEU A 25 4.59 1.25 -0.11
N CYS A 26 5.50 0.41 0.38
CA CYS A 26 6.94 0.58 0.18
C CYS A 26 7.41 -0.50 -0.80
N PRO A 27 7.73 -0.14 -2.05
CA PRO A 27 8.18 -1.09 -3.08
C PRO A 27 9.32 -1.99 -2.63
N GLU A 28 10.34 -1.41 -1.98
CA GLU A 28 11.56 -2.10 -1.59
C GLU A 28 11.29 -3.10 -0.47
N CYS A 29 10.44 -2.75 0.51
CA CYS A 29 10.00 -3.71 1.52
C CYS A 29 9.16 -4.83 0.90
N TYR A 30 8.28 -4.50 -0.06
CA TYR A 30 7.42 -5.47 -0.71
C TYR A 30 8.21 -6.42 -1.62
N GLN A 31 9.26 -5.93 -2.27
CA GLN A 31 10.17 -6.75 -3.08
C GLN A 31 10.93 -7.75 -2.20
N ALA A 32 11.41 -7.32 -1.03
CA ALA A 32 12.09 -8.20 -0.09
C ALA A 32 11.15 -9.26 0.50
N GLU A 33 9.90 -8.87 0.79
CA GLU A 33 8.88 -9.73 1.35
C GLU A 33 7.50 -9.24 0.89
N PRO A 34 6.78 -9.98 0.01
CA PRO A 34 5.58 -9.51 -0.70
C PRO A 34 4.32 -9.51 0.18
N ILE A 35 4.44 -8.90 1.36
CA ILE A 35 3.37 -8.75 2.34
C ILE A 35 3.13 -7.26 2.62
N HIS A 36 1.87 -6.88 2.73
CA HIS A 36 1.52 -5.56 3.21
C HIS A 36 1.76 -5.45 4.72
N ARG A 37 2.49 -4.43 5.16
CA ARG A 37 2.79 -4.23 6.59
C ARG A 37 1.82 -3.24 7.21
N ARG A 38 1.23 -3.59 8.37
CA ARG A 38 0.33 -2.69 9.13
C ARG A 38 0.98 -1.33 9.46
N SER A 39 2.28 -1.31 9.69
CA SER A 39 3.04 -0.08 9.97
C SER A 39 3.02 0.91 8.81
N TRP A 40 2.82 0.44 7.58
CA TRP A 40 2.65 1.29 6.41
C TRP A 40 1.33 2.03 6.42
N GLN A 41 0.37 1.71 7.28
CA GLN A 41 -0.94 2.38 7.32
C GLN A 41 -1.07 3.41 8.45
N ARG A 42 -0.04 3.65 9.26
CA ARG A 42 -0.12 4.65 10.35
C ARG A 42 -0.05 6.10 9.85
N SER A 43 -1.05 6.93 10.14
CA SER A 43 -1.09 8.34 9.73
C SER A 43 0.05 9.19 10.28
N ASP A 44 0.62 8.80 11.42
CA ASP A 44 1.79 9.47 12.02
C ASP A 44 3.10 9.20 11.28
N ARG A 45 3.08 8.36 10.23
CA ARG A 45 4.24 8.04 9.39
C ARG A 45 3.95 8.31 7.93
N SER A 46 4.72 9.21 7.32
CA SER A 46 4.66 9.50 5.88
C SER A 46 5.67 8.69 5.07
N SER A 47 6.72 8.15 5.70
CA SER A 47 7.81 7.43 5.05
C SER A 47 8.09 6.06 5.69
N CYS A 48 8.71 5.18 4.90
CA CYS A 48 9.17 3.88 5.36
C CYS A 48 10.31 4.04 6.39
N PRO A 49 10.23 3.40 7.57
CA PRO A 49 11.28 3.52 8.59
C PRO A 49 12.61 2.83 8.21
N VAL A 50 12.60 1.95 7.21
CA VAL A 50 13.79 1.22 6.74
C VAL A 50 14.44 1.93 5.55
N HIS A 51 13.65 2.32 4.56
CA HIS A 51 14.15 2.90 3.31
C HIS A 51 14.07 4.43 3.26
N HIS A 52 13.44 5.06 4.26
CA HIS A 52 13.26 6.51 4.37
C HIS A 52 12.55 7.20 3.18
N ARG A 53 12.00 6.42 2.24
CA ARG A 53 11.18 6.90 1.12
C ARG A 53 9.73 7.14 1.54
N PRO A 54 9.05 8.16 0.97
CA PRO A 54 7.61 8.32 1.14
C PRO A 54 6.86 7.06 0.69
N PHE A 55 5.79 6.70 1.40
CA PHE A 55 4.95 5.60 0.93
C PHE A 55 4.21 5.98 -0.35
N LEU A 56 4.14 5.04 -1.30
CA LEU A 56 3.31 5.19 -2.47
C LEU A 56 1.84 4.99 -2.10
N THR A 57 0.97 5.87 -2.59
CA THR A 57 -0.50 5.71 -2.53
C THR A 57 -1.12 5.50 -3.90
N ARG A 58 -0.32 5.70 -4.96
CA ARG A 58 -0.68 5.61 -6.37
C ARG A 58 0.46 4.94 -7.13
N CYS A 59 0.13 4.30 -8.24
CA CYS A 59 1.11 3.81 -9.19
C CYS A 59 1.92 4.99 -9.76
N PRO A 60 3.26 4.98 -9.71
CA PRO A 60 4.08 6.07 -10.22
C PRO A 60 3.97 6.23 -11.75
N ALA A 61 3.63 5.16 -12.47
CA ALA A 61 3.52 5.18 -13.94
C ALA A 61 2.17 5.71 -14.44
N CYS A 62 1.04 5.23 -13.89
CA CYS A 62 -0.30 5.56 -14.40
C CYS A 62 -1.20 6.31 -13.41
N GLN A 63 -0.71 6.62 -12.20
CA GLN A 63 -1.38 7.36 -11.14
C GLN A 63 -2.68 6.75 -10.58
N THR A 64 -3.02 5.53 -10.98
CA THR A 64 -4.11 4.74 -10.39
C THR A 64 -3.82 4.51 -8.91
N ALA A 65 -4.82 4.76 -8.07
CA ALA A 65 -4.71 4.55 -6.62
C ALA A 65 -4.46 3.07 -6.30
N LEU A 66 -3.64 2.81 -5.30
CA LEU A 66 -3.40 1.45 -4.85
C LEU A 66 -4.67 0.91 -4.15
N ARG A 67 -5.15 -0.25 -4.61
CA ARG A 67 -6.28 -0.96 -4.01
C ARG A 67 -5.93 -1.44 -2.61
N ILE A 68 -6.94 -1.88 -1.85
CA ILE A 68 -6.71 -2.53 -0.55
C ILE A 68 -5.86 -3.81 -0.72
N PRO A 69 -5.03 -4.18 0.28
CA PRO A 69 -4.07 -5.29 0.13
C PRO A 69 -4.70 -6.64 -0.22
N SER A 70 -5.94 -6.90 0.18
CA SER A 70 -6.66 -8.13 -0.17
C SER A 70 -6.95 -8.28 -1.67
N LEU A 71 -6.82 -7.21 -2.44
CA LEU A 71 -6.99 -7.21 -3.91
C LEU A 71 -5.66 -7.30 -4.66
N TRP A 72 -4.52 -7.41 -3.97
CA TRP A 72 -3.19 -7.50 -4.57
C TRP A 72 -2.83 -8.92 -5.00
N ALA A 73 -3.71 -9.58 -5.77
CA ALA A 73 -3.58 -11.00 -6.10
C ALA A 73 -2.22 -11.37 -6.72
N ILE A 74 -1.67 -10.46 -7.54
CA ILE A 74 -0.42 -10.67 -8.29
C ILE A 74 0.67 -9.63 -7.99
N GLY A 75 0.43 -8.74 -7.00
CA GLY A 75 1.43 -7.74 -6.60
C GLY A 75 1.79 -6.70 -7.67
N CYS A 76 0.82 -6.25 -8.48
CA CYS A 76 1.04 -5.21 -9.49
C CYS A 76 -0.10 -4.18 -9.56
N CYS A 77 0.12 -3.10 -10.30
CA CYS A 77 -0.93 -2.16 -10.65
C CYS A 77 -2.04 -2.85 -11.47
N GLU A 78 -3.30 -2.62 -11.13
CA GLU A 78 -4.46 -3.16 -11.86
C GLU A 78 -4.67 -2.55 -13.26
N ARG A 79 -4.02 -1.41 -13.54
CA ARG A 79 -4.21 -0.67 -14.81
C ARG A 79 -3.07 -0.89 -15.80
N CYS A 80 -1.82 -0.65 -15.37
CA CYS A 80 -0.65 -0.73 -16.25
C CYS A 80 0.22 -1.97 -15.99
N TRP A 81 -0.19 -2.84 -15.06
CA TRP A 81 0.52 -4.09 -14.73
C TRP A 81 1.96 -3.92 -14.23
N LEU A 82 2.41 -2.68 -13.97
CA LEU A 82 3.70 -2.42 -13.32
C LEU A 82 3.72 -3.09 -11.95
N SER A 83 4.69 -3.98 -11.73
CA SER A 83 4.82 -4.70 -10.46
C SER A 83 5.14 -3.75 -9.31
N PHE A 84 4.65 -4.06 -8.11
CA PHE A 84 4.91 -3.25 -6.91
C PHE A 84 6.40 -3.18 -6.55
N ALA A 85 7.18 -4.21 -6.87
CA ALA A 85 8.63 -4.21 -6.69
C ALA A 85 9.31 -3.14 -7.58
N GLN A 86 8.91 -3.05 -8.85
CA GLN A 86 9.48 -2.10 -9.81
C GLN A 86 9.06 -0.64 -9.56
N MET A 87 8.01 -0.40 -8.76
CA MET A 87 7.57 0.98 -8.46
C MET A 87 8.58 1.79 -7.64
N GLY A 88 9.58 1.15 -7.01
CA GLY A 88 10.66 1.83 -6.27
C GLY A 88 11.82 2.27 -7.15
N GLU A 89 11.94 1.67 -8.33
CA GLU A 89 12.85 2.11 -9.37
C GLU A 89 12.16 3.29 -10.06
N ASN A 90 12.89 4.36 -10.41
CA ASN A 90 12.30 5.53 -11.09
C ASN A 90 11.86 5.18 -12.52
N VAL A 91 10.84 4.33 -12.67
CA VAL A 91 10.31 3.91 -13.96
C VAL A 91 9.48 5.04 -14.55
N CYS A 92 10.08 5.75 -15.51
CA CYS A 92 9.32 6.47 -16.52
C CYS A 92 8.37 5.47 -17.22
N PRO A 93 7.09 5.84 -17.43
CA PRO A 93 6.12 4.93 -18.01
C PRO A 93 6.59 4.47 -19.41
N MET A 94 6.58 3.14 -19.63
CA MET A 94 6.68 2.60 -20.98
C MET A 94 5.44 3.05 -21.75
N THR A 95 5.69 3.77 -22.85
CA THR A 95 4.71 4.23 -23.82
C THR A 95 3.98 3.05 -24.49
N GLU A 96 2.66 3.23 -24.61
CA GLU A 96 1.82 2.79 -25.73
C GLU A 96 1.66 1.29 -26.01
N HIS A 97 0.53 0.73 -25.57
CA HIS A 97 -0.15 -0.32 -26.33
C HIS A 97 -1.14 0.34 -27.30
N LYS A 98 -0.69 0.55 -28.53
CA LYS A 98 -1.53 0.83 -29.70
C LYS A 98 -2.08 -0.51 -30.20
N GLU A 99 -3.35 -0.77 -29.95
CA GLU A 99 -4.07 -1.87 -30.60
C GLU A 99 -4.34 -1.49 -32.07
N ALA A 100 -4.14 -2.47 -32.95
CA ALA A 100 -4.17 -2.38 -34.41
C ALA A 100 -5.58 -2.38 -34.98
#